data_AF-A0A1W9VN25-F1
#
_entry.id   AF-A0A1W9VN25-F1
#
_cell.length_a   1.000
_cell.length_b   1.000
_cell.length_c   1.000
_cell.angle_alpha   90.00
_cell.angle_beta   90.00
_cell.angle_gamma   90.00
#
_symmetry.space_group_name_H-M   'P 1'
#
loop_
_entity.id
_entity.type
_entity.pdbx_description
1 polymer ?
#
loop_
_entity_poly.entity_id
_entity_poly.type
_entity_poly.pdbx_seq_one_letter_code
_entity_poly.pdbx_strand_id
1 'polypeptide(L)'
;MLKDSILKDNIIIKEFQNMPKVIIQKLSTELVGLLDKPILLINCTERLNWVFIDSKKPQIDFYQIKNNLLPIIKGKGGGKKLIWQGSGEIENKKEFSEKTKNYLTKLI
;
A
#
# COMPACT_ATOMS: atom_id res chain seq x y z
N MET A 1 28.66 15.22 15.48
CA MET A 1 27.18 15.34 15.49
C MET A 1 26.62 14.36 14.47
N LEU A 2 26.13 13.22 14.94
CA LEU A 2 25.41 12.25 14.11
C LEU A 2 24.13 12.92 13.62
N LYS A 3 24.05 13.17 12.30
CA LYS A 3 22.76 13.44 11.66
C LYS A 3 22.06 12.10 11.59
N ASP A 4 21.36 11.74 12.66
CA ASP A 4 20.51 10.56 12.69
C ASP A 4 19.61 10.60 11.46
N SER A 5 19.86 9.68 10.53
CA SER A 5 19.06 9.45 9.34
C SER A 5 17.74 8.81 9.76
N ILE A 6 16.95 9.52 10.55
CA ILE A 6 15.55 9.19 10.77
C ILE A 6 14.79 9.68 9.54
N LEU A 7 15.03 9.06 8.39
CA LEU A 7 13.98 8.98 7.37
C LEU A 7 12.90 8.11 8.02
N LYS A 8 12.03 8.74 8.82
CA LYS A 8 10.84 8.10 9.38
C LYS A 8 10.08 7.56 8.19
N ASP A 9 9.93 6.24 8.12
CA ASP A 9 9.10 5.63 7.09
C ASP A 9 7.71 6.28 7.15
N ASN A 10 7.38 6.99 6.07
CA ASN A 10 6.14 7.75 5.90
C ASN A 10 4.94 6.85 5.57
N ILE A 11 5.18 5.55 5.40
CA ILE A 11 4.19 4.50 5.20
C ILE A 11 4.60 3.25 5.99
N ILE A 12 3.62 2.51 6.50
CA ILE A 12 3.84 1.16 7.03
C ILE A 12 3.50 0.15 5.93
N ILE A 13 4.43 -0.77 5.63
CA ILE A 13 4.16 -1.90 4.74
C ILE A 13 4.08 -3.17 5.58
N LYS A 14 3.00 -3.94 5.43
CA LYS A 14 2.83 -5.24 6.08
C LYS A 14 2.56 -6.31 5.04
N GLU A 15 3.32 -7.39 5.13
CA GLU A 15 3.22 -8.52 4.21
C GLU A 15 2.63 -9.75 4.90
N PHE A 16 1.75 -10.43 4.19
CA PHE A 16 1.11 -11.67 4.59
C PHE A 16 1.32 -12.73 3.51
N GLN A 17 1.28 -13.99 3.90
CA GLN A 17 1.39 -15.14 3.01
C GLN A 17 0.13 -16.00 3.17
N ASN A 18 -0.51 -16.32 2.05
CA ASN A 18 -1.67 -17.19 1.95
C ASN A 18 -2.83 -16.86 2.90
N MET A 19 -2.99 -15.57 3.26
CA MET A 19 -4.10 -15.17 4.11
C MET A 19 -5.41 -15.17 3.32
N PRO A 20 -6.53 -15.65 3.90
CA PRO A 20 -7.84 -15.50 3.29
C PRO A 20 -8.13 -14.02 3.00
N LYS A 21 -8.49 -13.72 1.75
CA LYS A 21 -8.75 -12.35 1.28
C LYS A 21 -9.75 -11.60 2.18
N VAL A 22 -10.77 -12.30 2.67
CA VAL A 22 -11.80 -11.74 3.56
C VAL A 22 -11.20 -11.17 4.86
N ILE A 23 -10.15 -11.80 5.41
CA ILE A 23 -9.51 -11.33 6.64
C ILE A 23 -8.80 -10.00 6.37
N ILE A 24 -8.03 -9.92 5.27
CA ILE A 24 -7.32 -8.69 4.88
C ILE A 24 -8.31 -7.56 4.60
N GLN A 25 -9.44 -7.85 3.95
CA GLN A 25 -10.49 -6.87 3.67
C GLN A 25 -11.17 -6.37 4.95
N LYS A 26 -11.53 -7.27 5.87
CA LYS A 26 -12.09 -6.89 7.17
C LYS A 26 -11.11 -6.01 7.94
N LEU A 27 -9.86 -6.45 8.08
CA LEU A 27 -8.80 -5.67 8.73
C LEU A 27 -8.67 -4.28 8.11
N SER A 28 -8.64 -4.19 6.78
CA SER A 28 -8.51 -2.90 6.11
C SER A 28 -9.69 -1.97 6.37
N THR A 29 -10.90 -2.50 6.48
CA THR A 29 -12.11 -1.72 6.76
C THR A 29 -12.07 -1.15 8.18
N GLU A 30 -11.64 -1.95 9.16
CA GLU A 30 -11.49 -1.51 10.56
C GLU A 30 -10.41 -0.43 10.72
N LEU A 31 -9.36 -0.45 9.90
CA LEU A 31 -8.28 0.54 9.98
C LEU A 31 -8.61 1.88 9.32
N VAL A 32 -9.56 1.93 8.37
CA VAL A 32 -9.91 3.18 7.68
C VAL A 32 -10.33 4.26 8.69
N GLY A 33 -9.70 5.43 8.59
CA GLY A 33 -10.02 6.56 9.47
C GLY A 33 -9.44 6.43 10.89
N LEU A 34 -8.66 5.39 11.19
CA LEU A 34 -7.94 5.22 12.46
C LEU A 34 -6.45 5.56 12.36
N LEU A 35 -5.89 5.59 11.15
CA LEU A 35 -4.46 5.64 10.94
C LEU A 35 -3.88 7.06 10.87
N ASP A 36 -2.80 7.32 11.59
CA ASP A 36 -2.02 8.56 11.46
C ASP A 36 -1.01 8.51 10.31
N LYS A 37 -0.76 7.31 9.76
CA LYS A 37 0.11 7.08 8.61
C LYS A 37 -0.55 6.13 7.62
N PRO A 38 -0.32 6.32 6.31
CA PRO A 38 -0.76 5.34 5.33
C PRO A 38 -0.18 3.95 5.60
N ILE A 39 -0.93 2.92 5.24
CA ILE A 39 -0.53 1.53 5.34
C ILE A 39 -0.78 0.82 4.01
N LEU A 40 0.22 0.06 3.54
CA LEU A 40 0.08 -0.89 2.45
C LEU A 40 0.11 -2.31 3.04
N LEU A 41 -0.99 -3.02 2.89
CA LEU A 41 -1.10 -4.44 3.18
C LEU A 41 -0.86 -5.21 1.87
N ILE A 42 0.08 -6.14 1.86
CA ILE A 42 0.34 -7.03 0.73
C ILE A 42 0.07 -8.45 1.19
N ASN A 43 -0.73 -9.18 0.44
CA ASN A 43 -1.01 -10.58 0.68
C ASN A 43 -0.64 -11.40 -0.56
N CYS A 44 0.38 -12.23 -0.39
CA CYS A 44 0.89 -13.12 -1.41
C CYS A 44 0.15 -14.45 -1.32
N THR A 45 -0.64 -14.73 -2.35
CA THR A 45 -1.30 -16.04 -2.57
C THR A 45 -0.72 -16.61 -3.87
N GLU A 46 -1.53 -17.24 -4.71
CA GLU A 46 -1.20 -17.49 -6.13
C GLU A 46 -0.92 -16.19 -6.91
N ARG A 47 -1.43 -15.06 -6.42
CA ARG A 47 -1.20 -13.72 -6.95
C ARG A 47 -0.86 -12.74 -5.83
N LEU A 48 -0.30 -11.60 -6.21
CA LEU A 48 -0.19 -10.45 -5.31
C LEU A 48 -1.57 -9.81 -5.17
N ASN A 49 -2.07 -9.74 -3.93
CA ASN A 49 -3.21 -8.91 -3.57
C ASN A 49 -2.70 -7.77 -2.69
N TRP A 50 -3.24 -6.58 -2.86
CA TRP A 50 -2.83 -5.44 -2.06
C TRP A 50 -4.04 -4.63 -1.60
N VAL A 51 -3.90 -4.01 -0.43
CA VAL A 51 -4.83 -3.03 0.10
C VAL A 51 -4.03 -1.85 0.64
N PHE A 52 -4.28 -0.69 0.06
CA PHE A 52 -3.76 0.58 0.51
C PHE A 52 -4.80 1.29 1.35
N ILE A 53 -4.39 1.78 2.52
CA ILE A 53 -5.24 2.53 3.43
C ILE A 53 -4.53 3.84 3.73
N ASP A 54 -5.15 4.95 3.38
CA ASP A 54 -4.59 6.29 3.64
C ASP A 54 -4.76 6.66 5.12
N SER A 55 -4.05 7.70 5.55
CA SER A 55 -4.20 8.26 6.89
C SER A 55 -5.51 9.07 7.03
N LYS A 56 -5.86 9.45 8.26
CA LYS A 56 -7.00 10.34 8.57
C LYS A 56 -6.94 11.68 7.84
N LYS A 57 -5.73 12.12 7.47
CA LYS A 57 -5.49 13.30 6.64
C LYS A 57 -5.06 12.80 5.27
N PRO A 58 -6.00 12.51 4.34
CA PRO A 58 -5.65 11.95 3.05
C PRO A 58 -4.62 12.83 2.34
N GLN A 59 -3.53 12.20 1.94
CA GLN A 59 -2.39 12.86 1.30
C GLN A 59 -2.16 12.34 -0.12
N ILE A 60 -2.84 11.26 -0.51
CA ILE A 60 -2.44 10.49 -1.69
C ILE A 60 -3.55 10.52 -2.73
N ASP A 61 -3.15 10.88 -3.95
CA ASP A 61 -4.00 10.81 -5.13
C ASP A 61 -3.99 9.39 -5.70
N PHE A 62 -5.16 8.76 -5.73
CA PHE A 62 -5.33 7.44 -6.31
C PHE A 62 -4.95 7.38 -7.80
N TYR A 63 -5.12 8.46 -8.56
CA TYR A 63 -4.71 8.47 -9.97
C TYR A 63 -3.21 8.22 -10.13
N GLN A 64 -2.42 8.72 -9.19
CA GLN A 64 -0.98 8.50 -9.19
C GLN A 64 -0.62 7.05 -8.84
N ILE A 65 -1.31 6.44 -7.87
CA ILE A 65 -1.17 4.99 -7.59
C ILE A 65 -1.52 4.18 -8.84
N LYS A 66 -2.66 4.50 -9.46
CA LYS A 66 -3.17 3.82 -10.66
C LYS A 66 -2.19 3.86 -11.81
N ASN A 67 -1.65 5.05 -12.12
CA ASN A 67 -0.84 5.26 -13.31
C ASN A 67 0.63 4.86 -13.13
N ASN A 68 1.18 4.94 -11.91
CA ASN A 68 2.60 4.70 -11.67
C ASN A 68 2.90 3.35 -11.00
N LEU A 69 2.00 2.84 -10.15
CA LEU A 69 2.29 1.67 -9.31
C LEU A 69 1.62 0.39 -9.84
N LEU A 70 0.40 0.45 -10.36
CA LEU A 70 -0.30 -0.74 -10.89
C LEU A 70 0.38 -1.38 -12.11
N PRO A 71 0.98 -0.63 -13.06
CA PRO A 71 1.69 -1.24 -14.18
C PRO A 71 2.86 -2.13 -13.75
N ILE A 72 3.51 -1.85 -12.62
CA ILE A 72 4.64 -2.64 -12.08
C ILE A 72 4.21 -4.09 -11.87
N ILE A 73 3.02 -4.31 -11.30
CA ILE A 73 2.50 -5.65 -11.01
C ILE A 73 1.61 -6.19 -12.13
N LYS A 74 1.63 -5.57 -13.33
CA LYS A 74 0.68 -5.84 -14.43
C LYS A 74 -0.76 -5.99 -13.92
N GLY A 75 -1.12 -5.13 -12.97
CA GLY A 75 -2.27 -5.35 -12.11
C GLY A 75 -3.48 -4.50 -12.46
N LYS A 76 -4.53 -4.70 -11.68
CA LYS A 76 -5.74 -3.87 -11.67
C LYS A 76 -6.13 -3.54 -10.25
N GLY A 77 -6.77 -2.40 -10.06
CA GLY A 77 -7.23 -1.97 -8.75
C GLY A 77 -8.26 -0.86 -8.82
N GLY A 78 -8.91 -0.62 -7.68
CA GLY A 78 -9.96 0.38 -7.50
C GLY A 78 -10.23 0.57 -6.02
N GLY A 79 -11.08 1.52 -5.68
CA GLY A 79 -11.41 1.77 -4.28
C GLY A 79 -12.28 3.01 -4.08
N LYS A 80 -12.39 3.39 -2.81
CA LYS A 80 -13.11 4.59 -2.36
C LYS A 80 -12.10 5.55 -1.74
N LYS A 81 -12.56 6.74 -1.34
CA LYS A 81 -11.73 7.68 -0.57
C LYS A 81 -11.14 6.94 0.65
N LEU A 82 -9.82 7.08 0.87
CA LEU A 82 -9.02 6.47 1.95
C LEU A 82 -8.70 4.98 1.83
N ILE A 83 -9.28 4.23 0.90
CA ILE A 83 -8.99 2.80 0.76
C ILE A 83 -9.04 2.34 -0.69
N TRP A 84 -7.94 1.74 -1.14
CA TRP A 84 -7.82 1.17 -2.47
C TRP A 84 -7.29 -0.24 -2.40
N GLN A 85 -7.71 -1.08 -3.32
CA GLN A 85 -7.29 -2.47 -3.34
C GLN A 85 -7.14 -2.96 -4.77
N GLY A 86 -6.38 -4.04 -4.94
CA GLY A 86 -6.19 -4.62 -6.25
C GLY A 86 -5.41 -5.92 -6.20
N SER A 87 -5.05 -6.37 -7.40
CA SER A 87 -4.31 -7.62 -7.62
C SER A 87 -3.36 -7.49 -8.80
N GLY A 88 -2.27 -8.24 -8.78
CA GLY A 88 -1.31 -8.32 -9.88
C GLY A 88 -0.39 -9.54 -9.78
N GLU A 89 0.63 -9.56 -10.62
CA GLU A 89 1.68 -10.57 -10.67
C GLU A 89 2.58 -10.48 -9.44
N ILE A 90 2.95 -11.65 -8.88
CA ILE A 90 3.72 -11.74 -7.64
C ILE A 90 5.21 -11.49 -7.84
N GLU A 91 5.73 -11.76 -9.05
CA GLU A 91 7.14 -11.62 -9.43
C GLU A 91 7.65 -10.21 -9.16
N ASN A 92 6.78 -9.20 -9.31
CA ASN A 92 7.11 -7.79 -9.14
C ASN A 92 6.74 -7.22 -7.77
N LYS A 93 6.41 -8.07 -6.77
CA LYS A 93 6.06 -7.64 -5.40
C LYS A 93 7.10 -6.71 -4.78
N LYS A 94 8.37 -7.09 -4.90
CA LYS A 94 9.48 -6.36 -4.27
C LYS A 94 9.58 -4.95 -4.85
N GLU A 95 9.62 -4.86 -6.18
CA GLU A 95 9.65 -3.57 -6.88
C GLU A 95 8.42 -2.71 -6.54
N PHE A 96 7.23 -3.32 -6.54
CA PHE A 96 6.00 -2.63 -6.16
C PHE A 96 6.06 -2.03 -4.76
N SER A 97 6.56 -2.79 -3.78
CA SER A 97 6.69 -2.36 -2.39
C SER A 97 7.69 -1.21 -2.25
N GLU A 98 8.85 -1.33 -2.88
CA GLU A 98 9.91 -0.31 -2.86
C GLU A 98 9.49 0.97 -3.57
N LYS A 99 8.88 0.86 -4.75
CA LYS A 99 8.36 2.02 -5.50
C LYS A 99 7.22 2.70 -4.77
N THR A 100 6.33 1.93 -4.13
CA THR A 100 5.26 2.52 -3.29
C THR A 100 5.86 3.28 -2.11
N LYS A 101 6.84 2.69 -1.40
CA LYS A 101 7.54 3.37 -0.32
C LYS A 101 8.18 4.68 -0.78
N ASN A 102 8.95 4.63 -1.87
CA ASN A 102 9.63 5.80 -2.43
C ASN A 102 8.67 6.88 -2.92
N TYR A 103 7.57 6.48 -3.55
CA TYR A 103 6.55 7.41 -4.03
C TYR A 103 5.94 8.22 -2.88
N LEU A 104 5.62 7.54 -1.77
CA LEU A 104 4.94 8.16 -0.64
C LEU A 104 5.86 8.97 0.27
N THR A 105 7.15 8.63 0.32
CA THR A 105 8.14 9.47 0.98
C THR A 105 8.33 10.83 0.28
N LYS A 106 8.00 10.95 -1.02
CA LYS A 106 8.16 12.21 -1.77
C LYS A 106 6.98 13.17 -1.66
N LEU A 107 5.83 12.72 -1.16
CA LEU A 107 4.59 13.51 -1.09
C LEU A 107 4.42 14.27 0.23
N ILE A 108 5.24 13.98 1.24
CA ILE A 108 5.16 14.50 2.62
C ILE A 108 6.50 15.11 2.98
#